data_AF-A0AAW4XY23-F1
#
_entry.id   AF-A0AAW4XY23-F1
#
_cell.length_a   1.000
_cell.length_b   1.000
_cell.length_c   1.000
_cell.angle_alpha   90.00
_cell.angle_beta   90.00
_cell.angle_gamma   90.00
#
_symmetry.space_group_name_H-M   'P 1'
#
loop_
_entity.id
_entity.type
_entity.pdbx_description
1 polymer ?
#
loop_
_entity_poly.entity_id
_entity_poly.type
_entity_poly.pdbx_seq_one_letter_code
_entity_poly.pdbx_strand_id
1 'polypeptide(L)'
;MAIDLDEQDGQTPLDPDEKAGLIPGHLDTKGDLNDWEQENILGAVRWLKRARLPDVLSEGFCRELHKQMFGKTWAWAGTFRKSDKNIGCDWTQVGVRLKNLFDNTRWWVDNATFARDEIAARFHRDLVWIHPFPNGNGRHSRMMADALVRSLGQPAFSWGSGGDLVAANEVRARYLAALRAADQGDYQLLLAFVRS
;
A
#
# COMPACT_ATOMS: atom_id res chain seq x y z
N MET A 1 0.58 -29.04 6.42
CA MET A 1 0.77 -28.22 7.65
C MET A 1 0.17 -26.86 7.36
N ALA A 2 -0.45 -26.18 8.33
CA ALA A 2 -0.95 -24.81 8.08
C ALA A 2 0.26 -23.88 7.96
N ILE A 3 0.26 -22.99 6.95
CA ILE A 3 1.29 -21.95 6.81
C ILE A 3 1.26 -21.09 8.07
N ASP A 4 2.41 -20.88 8.71
CA ASP A 4 2.52 -19.91 9.80
C ASP A 4 2.52 -18.48 9.22
N LEU A 5 1.43 -17.78 9.49
CA LEU A 5 1.18 -16.43 9.01
C LEU A 5 1.63 -15.34 10.00
N ASP A 6 2.01 -15.67 11.24
CA ASP A 6 2.21 -14.69 12.32
C ASP A 6 3.66 -14.19 12.48
N GLU A 7 4.65 -14.86 11.89
CA GLU A 7 6.06 -14.56 12.18
C GLU A 7 6.75 -13.70 11.11
N GLN A 8 6.50 -12.39 11.06
CA GLN A 8 7.43 -11.45 10.39
C GLN A 8 7.36 -10.04 11.00
N ASP A 9 8.51 -9.45 11.26
CA ASP A 9 8.63 -8.14 11.90
C ASP A 9 8.04 -7.02 11.03
N GLY A 10 6.99 -6.36 11.55
CA GLY A 10 6.24 -5.31 10.87
C GLY A 10 5.20 -5.80 9.85
N GLN A 11 4.78 -7.06 9.88
CA GLN A 11 3.52 -7.48 9.26
C GLN A 11 2.34 -7.19 10.18
N THR A 12 1.19 -6.88 9.58
CA THR A 12 -0.07 -6.71 10.30
C THR A 12 -0.63 -8.08 10.66
N PRO A 13 -0.81 -8.42 11.95
CA PRO A 13 -1.36 -9.70 12.34
C PRO A 13 -2.74 -9.92 11.74
N LEU A 14 -2.96 -11.12 11.20
CA LEU A 14 -4.26 -11.55 10.70
C LEU A 14 -5.07 -12.21 11.81
N ASP A 15 -6.35 -11.89 11.90
CA ASP A 15 -7.25 -12.62 12.79
C ASP A 15 -7.67 -13.99 12.19
N PRO A 16 -8.26 -14.90 12.98
CA PRO A 16 -8.60 -16.25 12.49
C PRO A 16 -9.49 -16.26 11.23
N ASP A 17 -10.44 -15.32 11.12
CA ASP A 17 -11.35 -15.23 9.97
C ASP A 17 -10.60 -14.74 8.72
N GLU A 18 -9.68 -13.79 8.89
CA GLU A 18 -8.81 -13.31 7.80
C GLU A 18 -7.83 -14.39 7.32
N LYS A 19 -7.27 -15.20 8.24
CA LYS A 19 -6.43 -16.36 7.91
C LYS A 19 -7.20 -17.42 7.15
N ALA A 20 -8.44 -17.71 7.56
CA ALA A 20 -9.34 -18.62 6.86
C ALA A 20 -9.69 -18.14 5.43
N GLY A 21 -9.47 -16.87 5.14
CA GLY A 21 -9.63 -16.28 3.81
C GLY A 21 -8.52 -16.64 2.80
N LEU A 22 -7.52 -17.43 3.17
CA LEU A 22 -6.48 -17.89 2.22
C LEU A 22 -7.11 -18.78 1.14
N ILE A 23 -7.00 -18.36 -0.12
CA ILE A 23 -7.56 -19.06 -1.28
C ILE A 23 -6.68 -20.24 -1.75
N PRO A 24 -5.36 -20.07 -1.97
CA PRO A 24 -4.57 -21.14 -2.58
C PRO A 24 -4.28 -22.26 -1.57
N GLY A 25 -4.97 -23.40 -1.75
CA GLY A 25 -4.77 -24.58 -0.90
C GLY A 25 -3.56 -25.45 -1.24
N HIS A 26 -2.77 -25.06 -2.25
CA HIS A 26 -1.62 -25.84 -2.76
C HIS A 26 -0.27 -25.30 -2.30
N LEU A 27 -0.25 -24.25 -1.47
CA LEU A 27 0.98 -23.64 -0.97
C LEU A 27 1.36 -24.30 0.36
N ASP A 28 2.62 -24.71 0.48
CA ASP A 28 3.10 -25.47 1.63
C ASP A 28 3.91 -24.60 2.59
N THR A 29 4.54 -23.52 2.10
CA THR A 29 5.40 -22.64 2.88
C THR A 29 5.03 -21.17 2.76
N LYS A 30 5.51 -20.37 3.72
CA LYS A 30 5.43 -18.90 3.66
C LYS A 30 6.21 -18.32 2.47
N GLY A 31 7.28 -18.99 2.04
CA GLY A 31 8.02 -18.63 0.84
C GLY A 31 7.12 -18.71 -0.40
N ASP A 32 6.42 -19.84 -0.55
CA ASP A 32 5.50 -20.05 -1.67
C ASP A 32 4.36 -19.01 -1.68
N LEU A 33 3.86 -18.64 -0.49
CA LEU A 33 2.87 -17.57 -0.36
C LEU A 33 3.42 -16.20 -0.78
N ASN A 34 4.64 -15.87 -0.38
CA ASN A 34 5.27 -14.60 -0.79
C ASN A 34 5.48 -14.56 -2.30
N ASP A 35 5.96 -15.64 -2.90
CA ASP A 35 6.18 -15.75 -4.34
C ASP A 35 4.86 -15.65 -5.12
N TRP A 36 3.81 -16.32 -4.62
CA TRP A 36 2.46 -16.22 -5.19
C TRP A 36 1.90 -14.80 -5.13
N GLU A 37 2.02 -14.12 -3.99
CA GLU A 37 1.63 -12.71 -3.86
C GLU A 37 2.44 -11.82 -4.81
N GLN A 38 3.74 -12.07 -4.95
CA GLN A 38 4.60 -11.28 -5.82
C GLN A 38 4.21 -11.44 -7.29
N GLU A 39 3.85 -12.64 -7.74
CA GLU A 39 3.33 -12.85 -9.10
C GLU A 39 2.03 -12.06 -9.33
N ASN A 40 1.12 -12.06 -8.34
CA ASN A 40 -0.13 -11.30 -8.41
C ASN A 40 0.12 -9.79 -8.45
N ILE A 41 1.07 -9.28 -7.67
CA ILE A 41 1.50 -7.88 -7.68
C ILE A 41 2.06 -7.49 -9.05
N LEU A 42 2.90 -8.32 -9.66
CA LEU A 42 3.38 -8.08 -11.03
C LEU A 42 2.22 -8.07 -12.03
N GLY A 43 1.20 -8.92 -11.81
CA GLY A 43 -0.07 -8.88 -12.53
C GLY A 43 -0.79 -7.54 -12.41
N ALA A 44 -0.92 -7.02 -11.19
CA ALA A 44 -1.53 -5.72 -10.91
C ALA A 44 -0.76 -4.56 -11.57
N VAL A 45 0.58 -4.60 -11.56
CA VAL A 45 1.42 -3.61 -12.30
C VAL A 45 1.10 -3.64 -13.79
N ARG A 46 0.96 -4.82 -14.40
CA ARG A 46 0.59 -4.95 -15.82
C ARG A 46 -0.83 -4.45 -16.09
N TRP A 47 -1.77 -4.72 -15.19
CA TRP A 47 -3.13 -4.20 -15.25
C TRP A 47 -3.15 -2.67 -15.20
N LEU A 48 -2.44 -2.07 -14.25
CA LEU A 48 -2.36 -0.62 -14.07
C LEU A 48 -1.77 0.08 -15.28
N LYS A 49 -0.76 -0.50 -15.93
CA LYS A 49 -0.18 0.03 -17.18
C LYS A 49 -1.18 0.07 -18.34
N ARG A 50 -2.20 -0.80 -18.34
CA ARG A 50 -3.26 -0.84 -19.36
C ARG A 50 -4.43 0.07 -19.03
N ALA A 51 -4.63 0.40 -17.75
CA ALA A 51 -5.68 1.32 -17.33
C ALA A 51 -5.41 2.71 -17.91
N ARG A 52 -6.28 3.16 -18.82
CA ARG A 52 -6.22 4.52 -19.39
C ARG A 52 -6.83 5.49 -18.38
N LEU A 53 -6.01 6.38 -17.83
CA LEU A 53 -6.42 7.47 -16.93
C LEU A 53 -7.30 7.00 -15.75
N PRO A 54 -6.80 6.14 -14.86
CA PRO A 54 -7.57 5.74 -13.68
C PRO A 54 -7.89 6.95 -12.79
N ASP A 55 -9.10 7.01 -12.25
CA ASP A 55 -9.40 7.92 -11.12
C ASP A 55 -8.77 7.35 -9.84
N VAL A 56 -7.46 7.61 -9.68
CA VAL A 56 -6.63 7.08 -8.59
C VAL A 56 -7.16 7.51 -7.23
N LEU A 57 -7.75 8.71 -7.14
CA LEU A 57 -8.23 9.31 -5.89
C LEU A 57 -9.69 8.92 -5.62
N SER A 58 -10.00 7.64 -5.77
CA SER A 58 -11.33 7.08 -5.52
C SER A 58 -11.29 5.82 -4.67
N GLU A 59 -12.32 5.61 -3.87
CA GLU A 59 -12.49 4.37 -3.11
C GLU A 59 -12.57 3.15 -4.04
N GLY A 60 -13.29 3.28 -5.16
CA GLY A 60 -13.44 2.20 -6.15
C GLY A 60 -12.08 1.74 -6.69
N PHE A 61 -11.23 2.67 -7.12
CA PHE A 61 -9.89 2.34 -7.59
C PHE A 61 -9.00 1.78 -6.47
N CYS A 62 -9.06 2.37 -5.26
CA CYS A 62 -8.32 1.89 -4.09
C CYS A 62 -8.61 0.40 -3.80
N ARG A 63 -9.89 0.01 -3.78
CA ARG A 63 -10.32 -1.37 -3.57
C ARG A 63 -9.95 -2.28 -4.73
N GLU A 64 -10.19 -1.82 -5.96
CA GLU A 64 -9.91 -2.61 -7.15
C GLU A 64 -8.41 -2.91 -7.27
N LEU A 65 -7.54 -1.94 -7.02
CA LEU A 65 -6.10 -2.16 -7.03
C LEU A 65 -5.68 -3.23 -6.02
N HIS A 66 -6.21 -3.17 -4.80
CA HIS A 66 -5.94 -4.19 -3.80
C HIS A 66 -6.45 -5.57 -4.25
N LYS A 67 -7.62 -5.64 -4.88
CA LYS A 67 -8.17 -6.87 -5.45
C LYS A 67 -7.30 -7.42 -6.58
N GLN A 68 -6.77 -6.58 -7.46
CA GLN A 68 -5.83 -6.99 -8.50
C GLN A 68 -4.53 -7.56 -7.91
N MET A 69 -4.07 -7.00 -6.79
CA MET A 69 -2.84 -7.45 -6.12
C MET A 69 -3.01 -8.74 -5.32
N PHE A 70 -4.16 -8.94 -4.69
CA PHE A 70 -4.32 -9.98 -3.65
C PHE A 70 -5.54 -10.87 -3.84
N GLY A 71 -6.39 -10.65 -4.85
CA GLY A 71 -7.66 -11.38 -5.04
C GLY A 71 -7.54 -12.84 -5.44
N LYS A 72 -6.33 -13.30 -5.79
CA LYS A 72 -6.02 -14.73 -5.96
C LYS A 72 -5.36 -15.34 -4.71
N THR A 73 -5.04 -14.52 -3.72
CA THR A 73 -4.42 -14.95 -2.46
C THR A 73 -5.45 -14.95 -1.34
N TRP A 74 -6.23 -13.88 -1.21
CA TRP A 74 -7.10 -13.61 -0.08
C TRP A 74 -8.54 -13.33 -0.53
N ALA A 75 -9.50 -14.03 0.05
CA ALA A 75 -10.93 -13.86 -0.25
C ALA A 75 -11.45 -12.46 0.10
N TRP A 76 -10.83 -11.81 1.09
CA TRP A 76 -11.18 -10.46 1.53
C TRP A 76 -10.52 -9.35 0.69
N ALA A 77 -9.74 -9.67 -0.35
CA ALA A 77 -9.03 -8.65 -1.13
C ALA A 77 -10.01 -7.61 -1.74
N GLY A 78 -9.71 -6.32 -1.52
CA GLY A 78 -10.56 -5.20 -1.91
C GLY A 78 -11.65 -4.85 -0.88
N THR A 79 -11.72 -5.61 0.22
CA THR A 79 -12.61 -5.33 1.36
C THR A 79 -11.82 -4.71 2.50
N PHE A 80 -12.27 -3.56 3.00
CA PHE A 80 -11.64 -2.94 4.17
C PHE A 80 -11.74 -3.83 5.40
N ARG A 81 -10.74 -3.73 6.27
CA ARG A 81 -10.72 -4.47 7.54
C ARG A 81 -11.93 -4.11 8.40
N LYS A 82 -12.36 -5.09 9.19
CA LYS A 82 -13.48 -4.95 10.13
C LYS A 82 -13.05 -5.16 11.58
N SER A 83 -11.73 -5.13 11.81
CA SER A 83 -11.10 -5.29 13.11
C SER A 83 -9.97 -4.26 13.25
N ASP A 84 -9.69 -3.88 14.49
CA ASP A 84 -8.52 -3.05 14.78
C ASP A 84 -7.23 -3.85 14.60
N LYS A 85 -6.19 -3.12 14.18
CA LYS A 85 -4.84 -3.65 13.96
C LYS A 85 -3.87 -2.91 14.87
N ASN A 86 -2.66 -3.44 15.00
CA ASN A 86 -1.58 -2.81 15.77
C ASN A 86 -1.12 -1.45 15.20
N ILE A 87 -1.48 -1.16 13.95
CA ILE A 87 -1.28 0.13 13.28
C ILE A 87 -2.54 0.47 12.48
N GLY A 88 -2.80 1.75 12.27
CA GLY A 88 -3.99 2.20 11.57
C GLY A 88 -4.84 3.14 12.39
N CYS A 89 -5.84 3.73 11.74
CA CYS A 89 -6.93 4.42 12.44
C CYS A 89 -7.93 3.40 13.05
N ASP A 90 -8.98 3.87 13.72
CA ASP A 90 -10.13 3.01 14.07
C ASP A 90 -10.74 2.40 12.79
N TRP A 91 -10.96 1.08 12.76
CA TRP A 91 -11.47 0.39 11.56
C TRP A 91 -12.81 0.95 11.06
N THR A 92 -13.66 1.45 11.96
CA THR A 92 -14.95 2.07 11.62
C THR A 92 -14.79 3.39 10.87
N GLN A 93 -13.61 4.04 11.01
CA GLN A 93 -13.30 5.34 10.42
C GLN A 93 -12.59 5.23 9.08
N VAL A 94 -12.20 4.03 8.62
CA VAL A 94 -11.41 3.83 7.40
C VAL A 94 -12.05 4.53 6.18
N GLY A 95 -13.35 4.33 5.95
CA GLY A 95 -14.04 4.94 4.80
C GLY A 95 -14.02 6.47 4.84
N VAL A 96 -14.31 7.07 6.00
CA VAL A 96 -14.31 8.53 6.19
C VAL A 96 -12.90 9.10 6.02
N ARG A 97 -11.89 8.45 6.61
CA ARG A 97 -10.49 8.88 6.52
C ARG A 97 -9.96 8.80 5.09
N LEU A 98 -10.31 7.75 4.34
CA LEU A 98 -9.95 7.64 2.91
C LEU A 98 -10.61 8.72 2.07
N LYS A 99 -11.90 9.00 2.29
CA LYS A 99 -12.59 10.09 1.61
C LYS A 99 -11.87 11.42 1.83
N ASN A 100 -11.54 11.74 3.08
CA ASN A 100 -10.83 12.96 3.43
C ASN A 100 -9.44 13.01 2.79
N LEU A 101 -8.70 11.89 2.78
CA LEU A 101 -7.39 11.81 2.12
C LEU A 101 -7.51 12.10 0.62
N PHE A 102 -8.46 11.47 -0.08
CA PHE A 102 -8.66 11.68 -1.51
C PHE A 102 -9.06 13.12 -1.83
N ASP A 103 -9.99 13.70 -1.07
CA ASP A 103 -10.44 15.08 -1.27
C ASP A 103 -9.32 16.10 -0.97
N ASN A 104 -8.56 15.89 0.10
CA ASN A 104 -7.38 16.72 0.41
C ASN A 104 -6.33 16.63 -0.70
N THR A 105 -6.08 15.41 -1.22
CA THR A 105 -5.11 15.20 -2.29
C THR A 105 -5.55 15.89 -3.59
N ARG A 106 -6.84 15.81 -3.95
CA ARG A 106 -7.41 16.57 -5.08
C ARG A 106 -7.19 18.06 -4.88
N TRP A 107 -7.51 18.57 -3.69
CA TRP A 107 -7.30 19.99 -3.39
C TRP A 107 -5.83 20.42 -3.52
N TRP A 108 -4.87 19.61 -3.02
CA TRP A 108 -3.44 19.88 -3.18
C TRP A 108 -3.01 19.94 -4.64
N VAL A 109 -3.56 19.08 -5.49
CA VAL A 109 -3.29 19.05 -6.93
C VAL A 109 -3.85 20.30 -7.60
N ASP A 110 -5.13 20.61 -7.37
CA ASP A 110 -5.84 21.71 -8.02
C ASP A 110 -5.25 23.09 -7.65
N ASN A 111 -4.74 23.22 -6.42
CA ASN A 111 -4.18 24.48 -5.91
C ASN A 111 -2.64 24.52 -5.94
N ALA A 112 -2.00 23.49 -6.48
CA ALA A 112 -0.54 23.35 -6.49
C ALA A 112 0.10 23.62 -5.11
N THR A 113 -0.53 23.14 -4.04
CA THR A 113 -0.12 23.41 -2.65
C THR A 113 1.29 22.91 -2.35
N PHE A 114 1.66 21.79 -2.98
CA PHE A 114 2.98 21.18 -2.86
C PHE A 114 3.51 20.78 -4.24
N ALA A 115 4.80 20.50 -4.34
CA ALA A 115 5.36 19.87 -5.53
C ALA A 115 4.70 18.50 -5.79
N ARG A 116 4.59 18.09 -7.05
CA ARG A 116 3.86 16.86 -7.45
C ARG A 116 4.38 15.60 -6.75
N ASP A 117 5.69 15.50 -6.56
CA ASP A 117 6.32 14.40 -5.82
C ASP A 117 5.93 14.42 -4.34
N GLU A 118 5.87 15.61 -3.76
CA GLU A 118 5.47 15.78 -2.37
C GLU A 118 3.99 15.47 -2.13
N ILE A 119 3.10 15.84 -3.06
CA ILE A 119 1.70 15.43 -3.03
C ILE A 119 1.61 13.90 -2.97
N ALA A 120 2.30 13.19 -3.87
CA ALA A 120 2.24 11.74 -3.92
C ALA A 120 2.91 11.06 -2.70
N ALA A 121 3.99 11.64 -2.16
CA ALA A 121 4.64 11.14 -0.95
C ALA A 121 3.78 11.35 0.31
N ARG A 122 3.12 12.50 0.44
CA ARG A 122 2.14 12.77 1.51
C ARG A 122 0.96 11.81 1.44
N PHE A 123 0.38 11.67 0.24
CA PHE A 123 -0.70 10.73 -0.03
C PHE A 123 -0.32 9.29 0.34
N HIS A 124 0.88 8.85 -0.04
CA HIS A 124 1.42 7.55 0.32
C HIS A 124 1.45 7.34 1.84
N ARG A 125 2.07 8.29 2.57
CA ARG A 125 2.22 8.22 4.03
C ARG A 125 0.86 8.10 4.70
N ASP A 126 -0.08 8.97 4.34
CA ASP A 126 -1.40 9.02 4.97
C ASP A 126 -2.20 7.74 4.67
N LEU A 127 -2.07 7.18 3.46
CA LEU A 127 -2.70 5.92 3.11
C LEU A 127 -2.14 4.73 3.92
N VAL A 128 -0.82 4.69 4.13
CA VAL A 128 -0.18 3.69 5.01
C VAL A 128 -0.71 3.83 6.44
N TRP A 129 -0.83 5.07 6.93
CA TRP A 129 -1.32 5.37 8.28
C TRP A 129 -2.80 5.04 8.47
N ILE A 130 -3.65 5.23 7.45
CA ILE A 130 -5.06 4.82 7.52
C ILE A 130 -5.19 3.30 7.66
N HIS A 131 -4.32 2.57 6.94
CA HIS A 131 -4.22 1.11 6.97
C HIS A 131 -5.55 0.41 6.63
N PRO A 132 -6.10 0.59 5.41
CA PRO A 132 -7.48 0.23 5.10
C PRO A 132 -7.79 -1.28 5.02
N PHE A 133 -6.82 -2.13 4.70
CA PHE A 133 -7.03 -3.57 4.47
C PHE A 133 -6.45 -4.42 5.61
N PRO A 134 -6.85 -5.70 5.75
CA PRO A 134 -6.25 -6.64 6.69
C PRO A 134 -4.72 -6.76 6.57
N ASN A 135 -4.20 -6.89 5.35
CA ASN A 135 -2.77 -6.94 5.03
C ASN A 135 -2.55 -6.33 3.62
N GLY A 136 -1.30 -6.21 3.17
CA GLY A 136 -0.95 -5.69 1.85
C GLY A 136 -0.83 -4.16 1.77
N ASN A 137 -1.18 -3.43 2.83
CA ASN A 137 -1.29 -1.96 2.85
C ASN A 137 -0.02 -1.23 2.39
N GLY A 138 1.17 -1.67 2.81
CA GLY A 138 2.42 -1.02 2.38
C GLY A 138 2.71 -1.19 0.89
N ARG A 139 2.45 -2.38 0.33
CA ARG A 139 2.64 -2.64 -1.12
C ARG A 139 1.58 -1.91 -1.93
N HIS A 140 0.34 -1.92 -1.46
CA HIS A 140 -0.79 -1.23 -2.06
C HIS A 140 -0.59 0.29 -2.10
N SER A 141 -0.20 0.90 -0.98
CA SER A 141 -0.03 2.35 -0.88
C SER A 141 1.11 2.88 -1.74
N ARG A 142 2.20 2.11 -1.92
CA ARG A 142 3.27 2.46 -2.87
C ARG A 142 2.74 2.46 -4.30
N MET A 143 1.98 1.43 -4.69
CA MET A 143 1.43 1.34 -6.04
C MET A 143 0.36 2.42 -6.30
N MET A 144 -0.45 2.78 -5.31
CA MET A 144 -1.37 3.93 -5.39
C MET A 144 -0.60 5.24 -5.61
N ALA A 145 0.49 5.46 -4.88
CA ALA A 145 1.32 6.65 -5.04
C ALA A 145 2.02 6.69 -6.41
N ASP A 146 2.48 5.56 -6.92
CA ASP A 146 3.03 5.45 -8.27
C ASP A 146 1.98 5.72 -9.36
N ALA A 147 0.73 5.31 -9.14
CA ALA A 147 -0.37 5.64 -10.04
C ALA A 147 -0.65 7.15 -10.03
N LEU A 148 -0.68 7.77 -8.84
CA LEU A 148 -0.93 9.20 -8.66
C LEU A 148 0.20 10.05 -9.26
N VAL A 149 1.45 9.78 -8.94
CA VAL A 149 2.58 10.58 -9.45
C VAL A 149 2.65 10.52 -10.98
N ARG A 150 2.31 9.37 -11.58
CA ARG A 150 2.17 9.22 -13.04
C ARG A 150 1.00 10.01 -13.61
N SER A 151 -0.17 10.03 -12.95
CA SER A 151 -1.29 10.85 -13.41
C SER A 151 -0.98 12.35 -13.33
N LEU A 152 -0.04 12.74 -12.46
CA LEU A 152 0.51 14.09 -12.38
C LEU A 152 1.66 14.33 -13.39
N GLY A 153 1.93 13.41 -14.31
CA GLY A 153 2.95 13.56 -15.36
C GLY A 153 4.38 13.44 -14.87
N GLN A 154 4.61 12.83 -13.71
CA GLN A 154 5.94 12.55 -13.17
C GLN A 154 6.29 11.06 -13.34
N PRO A 155 7.59 10.69 -13.39
CA PRO A 155 7.99 9.30 -13.38
C PRO A 155 7.60 8.62 -12.06
N ALA A 156 7.39 7.29 -12.11
CA ALA A 156 7.18 6.49 -10.90
C ALA A 156 8.34 6.64 -9.91
N PHE A 157 8.05 6.42 -8.62
CA PHE A 157 9.07 6.45 -7.59
C PHE A 157 9.99 5.23 -7.70
N SER A 158 11.23 5.42 -7.28
CA SER A 158 12.26 4.37 -7.23
C SER A 158 12.23 3.60 -5.91
N TRP A 159 11.66 4.21 -4.86
CA TRP A 159 11.51 3.62 -3.52
C TRP A 159 12.82 3.09 -2.92
N GLY A 160 13.97 3.76 -3.18
CA GLY A 160 15.28 3.33 -2.70
C GLY A 160 15.92 2.18 -3.48
N SER A 161 15.40 1.92 -4.70
CA SER A 161 15.92 1.06 -5.78
C SER A 161 16.53 -0.29 -5.33
N GLY A 162 15.76 -1.36 -5.11
CA GLY A 162 14.58 -1.71 -5.90
C GLY A 162 13.66 -2.81 -5.38
N GLY A 163 12.45 -2.79 -5.95
CA GLY A 163 11.52 -3.90 -6.17
C GLY A 163 10.85 -4.52 -4.96
N ASP A 164 11.65 -4.93 -3.97
CA ASP A 164 11.21 -5.74 -2.84
C ASP A 164 11.90 -5.29 -1.56
N LEU A 165 11.22 -4.41 -0.81
CA LEU A 165 11.64 -3.98 0.54
C LEU A 165 11.67 -5.14 1.57
N VAL A 166 11.38 -6.35 1.12
CA VAL A 166 11.32 -7.58 1.91
C VAL A 166 12.72 -8.20 2.10
N ALA A 167 13.70 -7.90 1.24
CA ALA A 167 15.01 -8.58 1.25
C ALA A 167 16.23 -7.73 1.67
N ALA A 168 16.06 -6.45 2.03
CA ALA A 168 17.18 -5.61 2.47
C ALA A 168 16.83 -4.85 3.77
N ASN A 169 17.25 -5.39 4.91
CA ASN A 169 17.01 -4.82 6.24
C ASN A 169 17.35 -3.31 6.31
N GLU A 170 18.40 -2.86 5.62
CA GLU A 170 18.81 -1.45 5.59
C GLU A 170 17.85 -0.55 4.80
N VAL A 171 17.37 -0.99 3.63
CA VAL A 171 16.42 -0.20 2.82
C VAL A 171 15.09 -0.07 3.55
N ARG A 172 14.62 -1.18 4.15
CA ARG A 172 13.42 -1.18 4.99
C ARG A 172 13.59 -0.28 6.21
N ALA A 173 14.73 -0.32 6.90
CA ALA A 173 15.00 0.55 8.04
C ALA A 173 14.98 2.04 7.65
N ARG A 174 15.61 2.41 6.52
CA ARG A 174 15.56 3.79 5.98
C ARG A 174 14.14 4.23 5.65
N TYR A 175 13.36 3.36 5.01
CA TYR A 175 11.96 3.63 4.69
C TYR A 175 11.11 3.86 5.96
N LEU A 176 11.25 3.00 6.97
CA LEU A 176 10.53 3.15 8.23
C LEU A 176 10.95 4.42 9.00
N ALA A 177 12.24 4.76 8.98
CA ALA A 177 12.73 6.02 9.55
C ALA A 177 12.14 7.24 8.82
N ALA A 178 12.06 7.18 7.49
CA ALA A 178 11.45 8.24 6.68
C ALA A 178 9.96 8.41 6.97
N LEU A 179 9.20 7.31 7.12
CA LEU A 179 7.79 7.38 7.51
C LEU A 179 7.61 7.98 8.91
N ARG A 180 8.42 7.56 9.89
CA ARG A 180 8.35 8.09 11.27
C ARG A 180 8.65 9.58 11.35
N ALA A 181 9.60 10.08 10.55
CA ALA A 181 9.85 11.52 10.43
C ALA A 181 8.66 12.25 9.79
N ALA A 182 8.10 11.67 8.71
CA ALA A 182 6.92 12.21 8.05
C ALA A 182 5.69 12.23 8.96
N ASP A 183 5.56 11.29 9.90
CA ASP A 183 4.52 11.28 10.92
C ASP A 183 4.57 12.50 11.85
N GLN A 184 5.76 13.07 12.06
CA GLN A 184 5.98 14.31 12.81
C GLN A 184 5.92 15.56 11.92
N GLY A 185 5.55 15.41 10.64
CA GLY A 185 5.45 16.51 9.68
C GLY A 185 6.74 16.82 8.92
N ASP A 186 7.85 16.10 9.17
CA ASP A 186 9.10 16.24 8.43
C ASP A 186 9.17 15.24 7.26
N TYR A 187 8.91 15.74 6.06
CA TYR A 187 8.88 14.92 4.85
C TYR A 187 10.23 14.81 4.13
N GLN A 188 11.30 15.46 4.61
CA GLN A 188 12.57 15.52 3.87
C GLN A 188 13.15 14.13 3.61
N LEU A 189 13.15 13.26 4.62
CA LEU A 189 13.65 11.89 4.48
C LEU A 189 12.78 11.07 3.53
N LEU A 190 11.45 11.25 3.55
CA LEU A 190 10.56 10.53 2.66
C LEU A 190 10.70 10.98 1.20
N LEU A 191 10.80 12.28 0.97
CA LEU A 191 11.01 12.85 -0.37
C LEU A 191 12.34 12.39 -0.98
N ALA A 192 13.41 12.37 -0.19
CA ALA A 192 14.68 11.81 -0.62
C ALA A 192 14.55 10.30 -0.91
N PHE A 193 13.90 9.55 -0.03
CA PHE A 193 13.76 8.10 -0.16
C PHE A 193 13.01 7.69 -1.44
N VAL A 194 11.86 8.32 -1.74
CA VAL A 194 11.03 7.93 -2.89
C VAL A 194 11.71 8.15 -4.26
N ARG A 195 12.78 8.98 -4.30
CA ARG A 195 13.61 9.23 -5.49
C ARG A 195 15.02 8.65 -5.43
N SER A 196 15.36 7.92 -4.36
CA SER A 196 16.67 7.28 -4.17
C SER A 196 16.82 5.92 -4.84
#